data_AF-A0A954R1W5-F1
#
_entry.id   AF-A0A954R1W5-F1
#
_cell.length_a   1.000
_cell.length_b   1.000
_cell.length_c   1.000
_cell.angle_alpha   90.00
_cell.angle_beta   90.00
_cell.angle_gamma   90.00
#
_symmetry.space_group_name_H-M   'P 1'
#
loop_
_entity.id
_entity.type
_entity.pdbx_description
1 polymer ?
#
loop_
_entity_poly.entity_id
_entity_poly.type
_entity_poly.pdbx_seq_one_letter_code
_entity_poly.pdbx_strand_id
1 'polypeptide(L)'
;MQSEVEIWNSENEWLNAFAESFVQDTRRMVCDVVIEADNDCVVICGRTRSYYAAQLAIHCVQTFNRACPLFAMTRLSLEVDDHSLELSISHQLDRVHVGKVSPKTPDTRRELTFA
;
A
#
# COMPACT_ATOMS: atom_id res chain seq x y z
N MET A 1 -13.37 -18.59 16.02
CA MET A 1 -13.63 -18.89 14.61
C MET A 1 -14.41 -17.71 14.09
N GLN A 2 -13.77 -16.82 13.32
CA GLN A 2 -14.52 -15.82 12.55
C GLN A 2 -15.26 -16.55 11.44
N SER A 3 -16.49 -16.12 11.17
CA SER A 3 -17.32 -16.73 10.14
C SER A 3 -16.77 -16.36 8.76
N GLU A 4 -16.81 -17.26 7.77
CA GLU A 4 -16.32 -16.98 6.40
C GLU A 4 -16.93 -15.69 5.80
N VAL A 5 -18.18 -15.38 6.19
CA VAL A 5 -18.90 -14.16 5.81
C VAL A 5 -18.26 -12.90 6.40
N GLU A 6 -17.71 -12.96 7.61
CA GLU A 6 -17.06 -11.81 8.27
C GLU A 6 -15.74 -11.47 7.58
N ILE A 7 -14.96 -12.49 7.18
CA ILE A 7 -13.70 -12.32 6.45
C ILE A 7 -13.94 -11.67 5.10
N TRP A 8 -14.88 -12.22 4.32
CA TRP A 8 -15.24 -11.67 3.01
C TRP A 8 -15.74 -10.23 3.09
N ASN A 9 -16.51 -9.91 4.13
CA ASN A 9 -17.01 -8.55 4.32
C ASN A 9 -15.88 -7.56 4.66
N SER A 10 -14.92 -7.96 5.50
CA SER A 10 -13.75 -7.14 5.83
C SER A 10 -12.81 -6.93 4.64
N GLU A 11 -12.59 -7.95 3.81
CA GLU A 11 -11.77 -7.83 2.59
C GLU A 11 -12.42 -6.87 1.59
N ASN A 12 -13.72 -6.98 1.36
CA ASN A 12 -14.43 -6.08 0.45
C ASN A 12 -14.45 -4.63 0.96
N GLU A 13 -14.68 -4.42 2.25
CA GLU A 13 -14.65 -3.09 2.85
C GLU A 13 -13.25 -2.46 2.69
N TRP A 14 -12.21 -3.25 2.92
CA TRP A 14 -10.84 -2.82 2.70
C TRP A 14 -10.56 -2.49 1.24
N LEU A 15 -10.96 -3.35 0.28
CA LEU A 15 -10.75 -3.13 -1.15
C LEU A 15 -11.46 -1.86 -1.63
N ASN A 16 -12.68 -1.61 -1.14
CA ASN A 16 -13.43 -0.39 -1.47
C ASN A 16 -12.73 0.87 -0.95
N ALA A 17 -12.30 0.87 0.32
CA ALA A 17 -11.58 1.98 0.92
C ALA A 17 -10.24 2.22 0.21
N PHE A 18 -9.53 1.14 -0.13
CA PHE A 18 -8.27 1.21 -0.86
C PHE A 18 -8.47 1.78 -2.27
N ALA A 19 -9.48 1.32 -3.01
CA ALA A 19 -9.80 1.81 -4.34
C ALA A 19 -10.10 3.33 -4.34
N GLU A 20 -10.87 3.80 -3.37
CA GLU A 20 -11.17 5.23 -3.22
C GLU A 20 -9.88 6.03 -2.95
N SER A 21 -9.07 5.61 -1.98
CA SER A 21 -7.78 6.25 -1.66
C SER A 21 -6.84 6.25 -2.86
N PHE A 22 -6.76 5.13 -3.59
CA PHE A 22 -5.88 4.97 -4.74
C PHE A 22 -6.24 5.93 -5.86
N VAL A 23 -7.52 6.03 -6.20
CA VAL A 23 -8.00 6.96 -7.24
C VAL A 23 -7.76 8.42 -6.83
N GLN A 24 -7.98 8.75 -5.56
CA GLN A 24 -7.76 10.10 -5.03
C GLN A 24 -6.27 10.49 -5.04
N ASP A 25 -5.41 9.64 -4.49
CA ASP A 25 -3.97 9.94 -4.31
C ASP A 25 -3.21 9.92 -5.64
N THR A 26 -3.63 9.06 -6.58
CA THR A 26 -3.11 9.06 -7.95
C THR A 26 -3.74 10.14 -8.83
N ARG A 27 -4.71 10.92 -8.30
CA ARG A 27 -5.43 11.98 -9.02
C ARG A 27 -6.04 11.50 -10.35
N ARG A 28 -6.51 10.24 -10.40
CA ARG A 28 -7.03 9.59 -11.62
C ARG A 28 -6.02 9.54 -12.79
N MET A 29 -4.72 9.66 -12.52
CA MET A 29 -3.68 9.56 -13.56
C MET A 29 -3.37 8.11 -13.95
N VAL A 30 -3.86 7.14 -13.18
CA VAL A 30 -3.89 5.72 -13.54
C VAL A 30 -5.31 5.40 -14.01
N CYS A 31 -5.44 4.98 -15.26
CA CYS A 31 -6.68 4.60 -15.92
C CYS A 31 -6.86 3.07 -15.91
N ASP A 32 -8.08 2.64 -16.23
CA ASP A 32 -8.43 1.21 -16.35
C ASP A 32 -8.00 0.40 -15.13
N VAL A 33 -8.15 1.00 -13.94
CA VAL A 33 -7.69 0.41 -12.68
C VAL A 33 -8.57 -0.78 -12.31
N VAL A 34 -7.92 -1.92 -12.10
CA VAL A 34 -8.53 -3.14 -11.56
C VAL A 34 -7.81 -3.48 -10.26
N ILE A 35 -8.58 -3.72 -9.21
CA ILE A 35 -8.06 -4.07 -7.88
C ILE A 35 -8.78 -5.34 -7.44
N GLU A 36 -8.02 -6.39 -7.20
CA GLU A 36 -8.54 -7.71 -6.84
C GLU A 36 -7.74 -8.30 -5.67
N ALA A 37 -8.40 -9.09 -4.83
CA ALA A 37 -7.74 -9.88 -3.80
C ALA A 37 -7.54 -11.31 -4.30
N ASP A 38 -6.34 -11.84 -4.10
CA ASP A 38 -5.95 -13.22 -4.36
C ASP A 38 -5.23 -13.77 -3.13
N ASN A 39 -5.92 -14.62 -2.37
CA ASN A 39 -5.44 -15.21 -1.12
C ASN A 39 -5.01 -14.13 -0.09
N ASP A 40 -3.71 -13.85 0.01
CA ASP A 40 -3.09 -12.88 0.92
C ASP A 40 -2.34 -11.78 0.15
N CYS A 41 -2.79 -11.52 -1.09
CA CYS A 41 -2.20 -10.56 -2.00
C CYS A 41 -3.29 -9.69 -2.62
N VAL A 42 -3.04 -8.39 -2.72
CA VAL A 42 -3.82 -7.48 -3.57
C VAL A 42 -3.12 -7.34 -4.90
N VAL A 43 -3.84 -7.54 -5.99
CA VAL A 43 -3.35 -7.30 -7.35
C VAL A 43 -3.97 -6.01 -7.86
N ILE A 44 -3.12 -5.09 -8.32
CA ILE A 44 -3.51 -3.80 -8.89
C ILE A 44 -3.00 -3.76 -10.32
N CYS A 45 -3.91 -3.63 -11.27
CA CYS A 45 -3.62 -3.45 -12.67
C CYS A 45 -4.08 -2.05 -13.12
N GLY A 46 -3.36 -1.42 -14.04
CA GLY A 46 -3.81 -0.16 -14.63
C GLY A 46 -2.87 0.36 -15.70
N ARG A 47 -3.25 1.49 -16.32
CA ARG A 47 -2.46 2.15 -17.36
C ARG A 47 -2.18 3.59 -17.00
N THR A 48 -1.02 4.10 -17.38
CA THR A 48 -0.69 5.52 -17.26
C THR A 48 0.28 5.96 -18.35
N ARG A 49 0.39 7.27 -18.55
CA ARG A 49 1.34 7.89 -19.49
C ARG A 49 2.48 8.60 -18.76
N SER A 50 2.68 8.27 -17.50
CA SER A 50 3.62 9.00 -16.65
C SER A 50 4.18 8.13 -15.55
N TYR A 51 5.50 8.03 -15.51
CA TYR A 51 6.22 7.45 -14.38
C TYR A 51 5.92 8.18 -13.06
N TYR A 52 5.53 9.46 -13.10
CA TYR A 52 5.08 10.17 -11.90
C TYR A 52 3.78 9.57 -11.33
N ALA A 53 2.82 9.20 -12.18
CA ALA A 53 1.62 8.51 -11.72
C ALA A 53 1.93 7.11 -11.16
N ALA A 54 2.90 6.40 -11.76
CA ALA A 54 3.39 5.14 -11.21
C ALA A 54 4.03 5.33 -9.82
N GLN A 55 4.81 6.40 -9.62
CA GLN A 55 5.36 6.75 -8.31
C GLN A 55 4.27 7.07 -7.28
N LEU A 56 3.23 7.80 -7.67
CA LEU A 56 2.07 8.06 -6.81
C LEU A 56 1.35 6.76 -6.44
N ALA A 57 1.16 5.84 -7.39
CA ALA A 57 0.55 4.54 -7.13
C ALA A 57 1.36 3.72 -6.11
N ILE A 58 2.69 3.65 -6.27
CA ILE A 58 3.59 2.98 -5.31
C ILE A 58 3.47 3.63 -3.93
N HIS A 59 3.52 4.96 -3.86
CA HIS A 59 3.41 5.71 -2.60
C HIS A 59 2.06 5.49 -1.91
N CYS A 60 0.96 5.49 -2.67
CA CYS A 60 -0.38 5.22 -2.14
C CYS A 60 -0.45 3.81 -1.54
N VAL A 61 0.02 2.79 -2.26
CA VAL A 61 0.09 1.40 -1.76
C VAL A 61 0.86 1.32 -0.45
N GLN A 62 2.04 1.95 -0.38
CA GLN A 62 2.86 1.95 0.84
C GLN A 62 2.20 2.68 2.00
N THR A 63 1.54 3.80 1.74
CA THR A 63 0.91 4.63 2.79
C THR A 63 -0.35 3.97 3.32
N PHE A 64 -1.21 3.49 2.43
CA PHE A 64 -2.47 2.84 2.83
C PHE A 64 -2.21 1.57 3.63
N ASN A 65 -1.30 0.71 3.18
CA ASN A 65 -1.00 -0.54 3.90
C ASN A 65 -0.34 -0.30 5.27
N ARG A 66 0.38 0.82 5.46
CA ARG A 66 0.86 1.21 6.79
C ARG A 66 -0.27 1.62 7.74
N ALA A 67 -1.33 2.24 7.21
CA ALA A 67 -2.47 2.66 8.01
C ALA A 67 -3.47 1.52 8.27
N CYS A 68 -3.68 0.66 7.27
CA CYS A 68 -4.67 -0.41 7.26
C CYS A 68 -4.04 -1.71 6.74
N PRO A 69 -3.17 -2.39 7.52
CA PRO A 69 -2.55 -3.64 7.10
C PRO A 69 -3.56 -4.78 7.12
N LEU A 70 -3.97 -5.25 5.94
CA LEU A 70 -4.82 -6.45 5.80
C LEU A 70 -4.13 -7.58 5.02
N PHE A 71 -3.51 -7.25 3.90
CA PHE A 71 -2.80 -8.20 3.04
C PHE A 71 -1.30 -8.16 3.27
N ALA A 72 -0.62 -9.31 3.20
CA ALA A 72 0.84 -9.37 3.34
C ALA A 72 1.60 -8.78 2.15
N MET A 73 0.96 -8.69 0.98
CA MET A 73 1.59 -8.22 -0.24
C MET A 73 0.63 -7.47 -1.16
N THR A 74 1.18 -6.55 -1.93
CA THR A 74 0.52 -5.98 -3.11
C THR A 74 1.39 -6.19 -4.35
N ARG A 75 0.80 -6.73 -5.42
CA ARG A 75 1.39 -6.74 -6.77
C ARG A 75 0.81 -5.58 -7.55
N LEU A 76 1.68 -4.71 -8.03
CA LEU A 76 1.34 -3.57 -8.87
C LEU A 76 1.85 -3.82 -10.29
N SER A 77 0.93 -3.91 -11.25
CA SER A 77 1.19 -4.08 -12.67
C SER A 77 0.66 -2.87 -13.43
N LEU A 78 1.56 -2.00 -13.90
CA LEU A 78 1.20 -0.79 -14.63
C LEU A 78 1.78 -0.81 -16.03
N GLU A 79 0.95 -0.45 -17.01
CA GLU A 79 1.42 -0.11 -18.35
C GLU A 79 1.73 1.39 -18.39
N VAL A 80 3.00 1.76 -18.58
CA VAL A 80 3.50 3.14 -18.63
C VAL A 80 4.01 3.45 -20.04
N ASP A 81 3.24 4.22 -20.83
CA ASP A 81 3.57 4.52 -22.24
C ASP A 81 4.05 3.27 -23.02
N ASP A 82 3.20 2.24 -23.10
CA ASP A 82 3.45 0.93 -23.75
C ASP A 82 4.55 0.06 -23.11
N HIS A 83 5.11 0.46 -21.96
CA HIS A 83 6.06 -0.35 -21.20
C HIS A 83 5.40 -0.98 -19.98
N SER A 84 5.64 -2.27 -19.74
CA SER A 84 5.16 -2.93 -18.52
C SER A 84 6.09 -2.63 -17.33
N LEU A 85 5.50 -2.20 -16.22
CA LEU A 85 6.12 -2.06 -14.92
C LEU A 85 5.42 -2.98 -13.92
N GLU A 86 6.14 -3.98 -13.44
CA GLU A 86 5.66 -4.90 -12.41
C GLU A 86 6.47 -4.75 -11.12
N LEU A 87 5.77 -4.63 -10.00
CA LEU A 87 6.37 -4.43 -8.68
C LEU A 87 5.62 -5.28 -7.65
N SER A 88 6.37 -5.91 -6.75
CA SER A 88 5.83 -6.57 -5.56
C SER A 88 6.22 -5.76 -4.32
N ILE A 89 5.21 -5.32 -3.56
CA ILE A 89 5.37 -4.53 -2.35
C ILE A 89 4.94 -5.40 -1.17
N SER A 90 5.91 -5.83 -0.36
CA SER A 90 5.64 -6.58 0.86
C SER A 90 5.26 -5.65 2.00
N HIS A 91 4.22 -6.02 2.73
CA HIS A 91 3.73 -5.29 3.89
C HIS A 91 4.17 -6.03 5.16
N GLN A 92 4.70 -5.28 6.12
CA GLN A 92 4.89 -5.82 7.45
C GLN A 92 3.52 -5.84 8.12
N LEU A 93 2.83 -6.99 8.03
CA LEU A 93 1.74 -7.28 8.94
C LEU A 93 2.37 -7.32 10.34
N ASP A 94 2.26 -6.24 11.09
CA ASP A 94 2.65 -6.22 12.49
C ASP A 94 1.79 -7.26 13.20
N ARG A 95 2.31 -8.49 13.27
CA ARG A 95 1.87 -9.46 14.27
C ARG A 95 2.12 -8.77 15.58
N VAL A 96 1.05 -8.24 16.18
CA VAL A 96 1.01 -7.60 17.49
C VAL A 96 1.99 -8.35 18.40
N HIS A 97 3.20 -7.81 18.55
CA HIS A 97 4.11 -8.25 19.59
C HIS A 97 3.55 -7.66 20.87
N VAL A 98 2.60 -8.39 21.49
CA VAL A 98 2.34 -8.27 22.92
C VAL A 98 3.62 -8.74 23.61
N GLY A 99 4.59 -7.83 23.77
CA GLY A 99 5.88 -8.21 24.31
C GLY A 99 6.93 -7.12 24.29
N LYS A 100 7.03 -6.42 25.42
CA LYS A 100 8.14 -5.57 25.90
C LYS A 100 8.32 -4.19 25.27
N VAL A 101 7.71 -3.24 25.96
CA VAL A 101 8.28 -1.90 26.20
C VAL A 101 9.76 -2.03 26.60
N SER A 102 10.62 -1.32 25.90
CA SER A 102 11.93 -0.92 26.42
C SER A 102 12.15 0.53 25.98
N PRO A 103 12.12 1.51 26.90
CA PRO A 103 12.34 2.90 26.54
C PRO A 103 13.84 3.07 26.28
N LYS A 104 14.24 3.26 25.01
CA LYS A 104 15.56 3.79 24.72
C LYS A 104 15.46 5.32 24.72
N THR A 105 16.17 5.89 25.68
CA THR A 105 16.45 7.32 25.86
C THR A 105 16.97 7.98 24.57
N PRO A 106 16.68 9.28 24.36
CA PRO A 106 17.21 10.02 23.23
C PRO A 106 18.63 10.53 23.56
N ASP A 107 19.61 10.11 22.77
CA ASP A 107 20.92 10.73 22.75
C ASP A 107 21.43 10.74 21.31
N THR A 108 21.39 11.90 20.64
CA THR A 108 22.60 12.58 20.11
C THR A 108 22.26 13.87 19.35
N ARG A 109 22.74 14.98 19.91
CA ARG A 109 23.52 16.07 19.28
C ARG A 109 23.30 16.31 17.77
N ARG A 110 22.68 17.45 17.44
CA ARG A 110 22.88 18.13 16.15
C ARG A 110 23.60 19.46 16.40
N GLU A 111 24.87 19.52 16.04
CA GLU A 111 25.58 20.79 15.83
C GLU A 111 25.05 21.41 14.54
N LEU A 112 24.56 22.65 14.65
CA LEU A 112 24.19 23.47 13.50
C LEU A 112 25.40 24.34 13.15
N THR A 113 26.06 24.04 12.02
CA THR A 113 26.96 24.98 11.38
C THR A 113 26.13 25.84 10.43
N PHE A 114 26.05 27.15 10.71
CA PHE A 114 25.62 28.15 9.73
C PHE A 114 26.87 28.76 9.09
N ALA A 115 26.80 28.98 7.77
CA ALA A 115 27.81 29.64 6.96
C ALA A 115 27.99 31.12 7.36
#